data_AF-A0A968Q152-F1
#
_entry.id   AF-A0A968Q152-F1
#
_cell.length_a   1.000
_cell.length_b   1.000
_cell.length_c   1.000
_cell.angle_alpha   90.00
_cell.angle_beta   90.00
_cell.angle_gamma   90.00
#
_symmetry.space_group_name_H-M   'P 1'
#
loop_
_entity.id
_entity.type
_entity.pdbx_description
1 polymer ?
#
loop_
_entity_poly.entity_id
_entity_poly.type
_entity_poly.pdbx_seq_one_letter_code
_entity_poly.pdbx_strand_id
1 'polypeptide(L)'
;MLTLKNSLYLLLETVELPKYNSEKDFGKFLQWLDIYDLPFLGKGMSRTVFDLEDGTVLKVANDSFCIDHNEDEVKIIKCMNGQLVPELIDFEPNYFWLRLEKVEKVTEKDIYNYWVEQRAWIGNLRSGISIPFMTC
;
A
#
# COMPACT_ATOMS: atom_id res chain seq x y z
N MET A 1 -16.73 7.51 -30.34
CA MET A 1 -17.30 8.03 -29.08
C MET A 1 -16.56 7.33 -27.95
N LEU A 2 -15.48 7.96 -27.44
CA LEU A 2 -14.73 7.44 -26.29
C LEU A 2 -15.60 7.65 -25.05
N THR A 3 -15.91 6.58 -24.34
CA THR A 3 -16.62 6.63 -23.06
C THR A 3 -15.72 7.29 -22.01
N LEU A 4 -16.31 8.02 -21.05
CA LEU A 4 -15.59 8.63 -19.91
C LEU A 4 -14.66 7.64 -19.20
N LYS A 5 -15.01 6.35 -19.17
CA LYS A 5 -14.16 5.26 -18.66
C LYS A 5 -12.83 5.09 -19.41
N ASN A 6 -12.82 5.22 -20.74
CA ASN A 6 -11.59 5.11 -21.53
C ASN A 6 -10.69 6.35 -21.38
N SER A 7 -11.25 7.50 -21.01
CA SER A 7 -10.47 8.70 -20.69
C SER A 7 -9.85 8.64 -19.30
N LEU A 8 -10.49 7.96 -18.34
CA LEU A 8 -9.96 7.75 -16.99
C LEU A 8 -8.70 6.87 -17.00
N TYR A 9 -8.68 5.84 -17.85
CA TYR A 9 -7.56 4.90 -17.99
C TYR A 9 -6.28 5.58 -18.54
N LEU A 10 -6.42 6.47 -19.53
CA LEU A 10 -5.32 7.29 -20.05
C LEU A 10 -4.87 8.38 -19.05
N LEU A 11 -5.76 8.81 -18.16
CA LEU A 11 -5.42 9.70 -17.06
C LEU A 11 -4.64 8.95 -15.99
N LEU A 12 -5.01 7.75 -15.55
CA LEU A 12 -4.34 7.07 -14.43
C LEU A 12 -2.88 6.64 -14.71
N GLU A 13 -2.50 6.37 -15.96
CA GLU A 13 -1.08 6.19 -16.34
C GLU A 13 -0.27 7.50 -16.22
N THR A 14 -0.93 8.66 -16.16
CA THR A 14 -0.31 10.01 -16.15
C THR A 14 -0.76 10.90 -14.97
N VAL A 15 -1.65 10.43 -14.10
CA VAL A 15 -2.14 11.16 -12.93
C VAL A 15 -1.02 11.13 -11.91
N GLU A 16 -0.22 12.19 -11.92
CA GLU A 16 0.51 12.57 -10.73
C GLU A 16 -0.51 12.79 -9.62
N LEU A 17 -0.53 11.86 -8.66
CA LEU A 17 -1.36 12.00 -7.48
C LEU A 17 -0.96 13.31 -6.79
N PRO A 18 -1.95 14.14 -6.43
CA PRO A 18 -1.63 15.46 -5.89
C PRO A 18 -0.85 15.33 -4.59
N LYS A 19 0.25 16.09 -4.52
CA LYS A 19 1.07 16.26 -3.32
C LYS A 19 0.59 17.50 -2.58
N TYR A 20 0.43 17.38 -1.28
CA TYR A 20 -0.24 18.37 -0.46
C TYR A 20 0.59 18.66 0.78
N ASN A 21 0.68 19.93 1.17
CA ASN A 21 1.67 20.36 2.16
C ASN A 21 1.06 20.65 3.53
N SER A 22 -0.24 20.39 3.72
CA SER A 22 -0.96 20.76 4.96
C SER A 22 -2.21 19.91 5.21
N GLU A 23 -2.62 19.84 6.48
CA GLU A 23 -3.87 19.17 6.90
C GLU A 23 -5.11 19.77 6.23
N LYS A 24 -5.10 21.08 5.94
CA LYS A 24 -6.19 21.77 5.20
C LYS A 24 -6.34 21.23 3.77
N ASP A 25 -5.28 20.64 3.22
CA ASP A 25 -5.29 20.08 1.88
C ASP A 25 -5.77 18.61 1.86
N PHE A 26 -5.78 17.93 3.01
CA PHE A 26 -6.34 16.57 3.12
C PHE A 26 -7.82 16.52 2.77
N GLY A 27 -8.62 17.50 3.23
CA GLY A 27 -10.03 17.59 2.85
C GLY A 27 -10.24 17.81 1.34
N LYS A 28 -9.33 18.51 0.67
CA LYS A 28 -9.37 18.66 -0.80
C LYS A 28 -8.98 17.37 -1.52
N PHE A 29 -8.06 16.60 -0.96
CA PHE A 29 -7.70 15.29 -1.48
C PHE A 29 -8.90 14.32 -1.45
N LEU A 30 -9.64 14.30 -0.34
CA LEU A 30 -10.85 13.48 -0.26
C LEU A 30 -11.90 13.89 -1.31
N GLN A 31 -12.09 15.19 -1.51
CA GLN A 31 -12.96 15.69 -2.59
C GLN A 31 -12.45 15.30 -3.99
N TRP A 32 -11.13 15.31 -4.18
CA TRP A 32 -10.53 14.83 -5.43
C TRP A 32 -10.86 13.35 -5.65
N LEU A 33 -10.73 12.49 -4.62
CA LEU A 33 -11.09 11.07 -4.74
C LEU A 33 -12.56 10.86 -5.14
N ASP A 34 -13.48 11.63 -4.57
CA ASP A 34 -14.91 11.55 -4.90
C ASP A 34 -15.21 11.89 -6.37
N ILE A 35 -14.40 12.74 -7.01
CA ILE A 35 -14.58 13.12 -8.42
C ILE A 35 -14.17 11.98 -9.37
N TYR A 36 -13.17 11.19 -8.99
CA TYR A 36 -12.57 10.18 -9.89
C TYR A 36 -13.28 8.83 -9.85
N ASP A 37 -14.22 8.62 -8.91
CA ASP A 37 -15.06 7.41 -8.80
C ASP A 37 -14.22 6.11 -8.86
N LEU A 38 -13.12 6.10 -8.11
CA LEU A 38 -12.19 4.97 -8.10
C LEU A 38 -12.87 3.70 -7.54
N PRO A 39 -12.63 2.51 -8.12
CA PRO A 39 -13.23 1.28 -7.61
C PRO A 39 -12.83 1.02 -6.16
N PHE A 40 -13.82 0.97 -5.28
CA PHE A 40 -13.63 0.70 -3.86
C PHE A 40 -13.30 -0.78 -3.62
N LEU A 41 -12.19 -1.04 -2.92
CA LEU A 41 -11.79 -2.41 -2.53
C LEU A 41 -12.13 -2.73 -1.07
N GLY A 42 -12.06 -1.73 -0.19
CA GLY A 42 -12.38 -1.93 1.22
C GLY A 42 -12.07 -0.73 2.09
N LYS A 43 -12.64 -0.74 3.30
CA LYS A 43 -12.41 0.26 4.33
C LYS A 43 -12.09 -0.42 5.65
N GLY A 44 -10.91 -0.15 6.18
CA GLY A 44 -10.53 -0.48 7.54
C GLY A 44 -10.81 0.68 8.50
N MET A 45 -10.41 0.50 9.75
CA MET A 45 -10.55 1.53 10.79
C MET A 45 -9.83 2.82 10.40
N SER A 46 -8.58 2.70 9.95
CA SER A 46 -7.73 3.87 9.71
C SER A 46 -7.70 4.32 8.25
N ARG A 47 -8.01 3.44 7.31
CA ARG A 47 -7.71 3.65 5.89
C ARG A 47 -8.77 3.08 4.97
N THR A 48 -8.93 3.73 3.82
CA THR A 48 -9.75 3.27 2.70
C THR A 48 -8.83 2.87 1.55
N VAL A 49 -9.19 1.79 0.85
CA VAL A 49 -8.39 1.23 -0.25
C VAL A 49 -9.22 1.26 -1.53
N PHE A 50 -8.61 1.82 -2.58
CA PHE A 50 -9.16 1.89 -3.93
C PHE A 50 -8.27 1.14 -4.91
N ASP A 51 -8.89 0.53 -5.92
CA ASP A 51 -8.22 -0.02 -7.09
C ASP A 51 -7.88 1.11 -8.06
N LEU A 52 -6.66 1.13 -8.60
CA LEU A 52 -6.32 2.05 -9.69
C LEU A 52 -6.47 1.40 -11.07
N GLU A 53 -6.92 0.14 -11.13
CA GLU A 53 -7.15 -0.66 -12.35
C GLU A 53 -5.90 -0.89 -13.22
N ASP A 54 -4.72 -0.52 -12.72
CA ASP A 54 -3.42 -0.59 -13.40
C ASP A 54 -2.45 -1.59 -12.75
N GLY A 55 -2.98 -2.47 -11.89
CA GLY A 55 -2.20 -3.39 -11.07
C GLY A 55 -1.69 -2.78 -9.76
N THR A 56 -2.10 -1.55 -9.43
CA THR A 56 -1.80 -0.90 -8.14
C THR A 56 -3.06 -0.57 -7.35
N VAL A 57 -2.88 -0.30 -6.06
CA VAL A 57 -3.95 0.17 -5.17
C VAL A 57 -3.54 1.49 -4.52
N LEU A 58 -4.54 2.34 -4.29
CA LEU A 58 -4.39 3.57 -3.53
C LEU A 58 -4.94 3.35 -2.12
N LYS A 59 -4.07 3.48 -1.12
CA LYS A 59 -4.41 3.36 0.30
C LYS A 59 -4.38 4.74 0.94
N VAL A 60 -5.56 5.22 1.33
CA VAL A 60 -5.79 6.60 1.78
C VAL A 60 -6.11 6.59 3.27
N ALA A 61 -5.48 7.47 4.05
CA ALA A 61 -5.90 7.71 5.44
C ALA A 61 -7.38 8.13 5.49
N ASN A 62 -8.13 7.71 6.49
CA ASN A 62 -9.52 8.13 6.64
C ASN A 62 -9.63 9.55 7.20
N ASP A 63 -8.63 9.96 7.99
CA ASP A 63 -8.51 11.26 8.63
C ASP A 63 -7.03 11.57 8.92
N SER A 64 -6.76 12.78 9.42
CA SER A 64 -5.40 13.23 9.72
C SER A 64 -4.75 12.49 10.89
N PHE A 65 -5.52 11.89 11.79
CA PHE A 65 -4.99 11.12 12.92
C PHE A 65 -4.46 9.75 12.49
N CYS A 66 -4.87 9.26 11.33
CA CYS A 66 -4.46 7.96 10.78
C CYS A 66 -3.28 8.04 9.80
N ILE A 67 -2.67 9.21 9.64
CA ILE A 67 -1.54 9.43 8.72
C ILE A 67 -0.28 8.69 9.18
N ASP A 68 -0.06 8.65 10.50
CA ASP A 68 1.06 7.94 11.13
C ASP A 68 1.11 6.45 10.73
N HIS A 69 -0.05 5.81 10.55
CA HIS A 69 -0.14 4.44 10.08
C HIS A 69 0.38 4.26 8.64
N ASN A 70 0.29 5.28 7.79
CA ASN A 70 0.89 5.25 6.45
C ASN A 70 2.40 5.48 6.52
N GLU A 71 2.86 6.39 7.38
CA GLU A 71 4.28 6.62 7.60
C GLU A 71 4.97 5.35 8.12
N ASP A 72 4.39 4.68 9.11
CA ASP A 72 4.91 3.43 9.66
C ASP A 72 4.92 2.32 8.62
N GLU A 73 3.90 2.23 7.77
CA GLU A 73 3.89 1.25 6.68
C GLU A 73 4.99 1.50 5.65
N VAL A 74 5.28 2.76 5.31
CA VAL A 74 6.44 3.10 4.45
C VAL A 74 7.76 2.67 5.09
N LYS A 75 7.94 2.88 6.40
CA LYS A 75 9.15 2.45 7.12
C LYS A 75 9.29 0.92 7.10
N ILE A 76 8.20 0.21 7.39
CA ILE A 76 8.16 -1.27 7.37
C ILE A 76 8.51 -1.77 5.98
N ILE A 77 7.89 -1.24 4.92
CA ILE A 77 8.14 -1.69 3.55
C ILE A 77 9.61 -1.49 3.16
N LYS A 78 10.17 -0.31 3.45
CA LYS A 78 11.58 -0.01 3.20
C LYS A 78 12.53 -0.93 3.97
N CYS A 79 12.17 -1.32 5.19
CA CYS A 79 12.95 -2.24 6.01
C CYS A 79 12.90 -3.70 5.47
N MET A 80 11.74 -4.15 5.00
CA MET A 80 11.53 -5.54 4.57
C MET A 80 11.98 -5.86 3.14
N ASN A 81 12.37 -4.84 2.36
CA ASN A 81 12.90 -4.98 1.01
C ASN A 81 12.07 -5.91 0.09
N GLY A 82 10.74 -5.81 0.17
CA GLY A 82 9.80 -6.50 -0.71
C GLY A 82 9.61 -8.01 -0.49
N GLN A 83 10.21 -8.62 0.54
CA GLN A 83 10.14 -10.09 0.67
C GLN A 83 8.75 -10.61 1.13
N LEU A 84 7.90 -9.76 1.75
CA LEU A 84 6.62 -10.17 2.35
C LEU A 84 5.55 -9.06 2.40
N VAL A 85 5.86 -7.94 1.77
CA VAL A 85 5.05 -6.72 1.81
C VAL A 85 4.89 -6.24 0.37
N PRO A 86 3.75 -5.64 0.03
CA PRO A 86 3.54 -5.10 -1.31
C PRO A 86 4.62 -4.08 -1.66
N GLU A 87 5.02 -4.02 -2.92
CA GLU A 87 5.94 -2.99 -3.40
C GLU A 87 5.33 -1.60 -3.19
N LEU A 88 6.14 -0.68 -2.65
CA LEU A 88 5.78 0.73 -2.53
C LEU A 88 6.14 1.45 -3.82
N ILE A 89 5.13 1.81 -4.61
CA ILE A 89 5.30 2.48 -5.91
C ILE A 89 5.50 3.98 -5.72
N ASP A 90 4.65 4.62 -4.91
CA ASP A 90 4.75 6.04 -4.59
C ASP A 90 4.03 6.35 -3.27
N PHE A 91 4.31 7.51 -2.68
CA PHE A 91 3.60 8.01 -1.51
C PHE A 91 3.61 9.54 -1.47
N GLU A 92 2.58 10.08 -0.83
CA GLU A 92 2.49 11.51 -0.58
C GLU A 92 3.53 11.94 0.47
N PRO A 93 4.26 13.06 0.31
CA PRO A 93 5.26 13.51 1.29
C PRO A 93 4.80 13.62 2.75
N ASN A 94 3.53 13.93 3.01
CA ASN A 94 2.89 13.94 4.33
C ASN A 94 2.04 12.69 4.59
N TYR A 95 2.25 11.62 3.82
CA TYR A 95 1.69 10.28 4.00
C TYR A 95 0.16 10.19 3.99
N PHE A 96 -0.53 11.13 3.34
CA PHE A 96 -1.99 11.07 3.20
C PHE A 96 -2.46 9.84 2.42
N TRP A 97 -1.66 9.41 1.45
CA TRP A 97 -1.92 8.23 0.64
C TRP A 97 -0.63 7.48 0.30
N LEU A 98 -0.78 6.19 0.05
CA LEU A 98 0.25 5.28 -0.46
C LEU A 98 -0.26 4.63 -1.75
N ARG A 99 0.59 4.56 -2.77
CA ARG A 99 0.36 3.72 -3.95
C ARG A 99 1.20 2.46 -3.81
N LEU A 100 0.52 1.32 -3.77
CA LEU A 100 1.13 0.02 -3.52
C LEU A 100 0.82 -0.92 -4.68
N GLU A 101 1.69 -1.90 -4.91
CA GLU A 101 1.35 -3.05 -5.74
C GLU A 101 0.05 -3.70 -5.26
N LYS A 102 -0.83 -4.05 -6.20
CA LYS A 102 -2.04 -4.80 -5.89
C LYS A 102 -1.70 -6.28 -5.71
N VAL A 103 -1.66 -6.73 -4.45
CA VAL A 103 -1.43 -8.13 -4.11
C VAL A 103 -2.73 -8.93 -4.15
N GLU A 104 -2.64 -10.18 -4.62
CA GLU A 104 -3.75 -11.12 -4.51
C GLU A 104 -4.02 -11.49 -3.05
N LYS A 105 -5.27 -11.88 -2.78
CA LYS A 105 -5.67 -12.31 -1.45
C LYS A 105 -4.90 -13.59 -1.07
N VAL A 106 -4.02 -13.46 -0.08
CA VAL A 106 -3.29 -14.59 0.50
C VAL A 106 -4.28 -15.59 1.07
N THR A 107 -4.13 -16.86 0.72
CA THR A 107 -4.94 -17.95 1.29
C THR A 107 -4.33 -18.44 2.61
N GLU A 108 -5.12 -19.09 3.46
CA GLU A 108 -4.59 -19.72 4.69
C GLU A 108 -3.47 -20.73 4.39
N LYS A 109 -3.54 -21.38 3.23
CA LYS A 109 -2.51 -22.32 2.75
C LYS A 109 -1.19 -21.59 2.45
N ASP A 110 -1.24 -20.42 1.85
CA ASP A 110 -0.04 -19.63 1.54
C ASP A 110 0.64 -19.15 2.83
N ILE A 111 -0.16 -18.71 3.81
CA ILE A 111 0.33 -18.36 5.15
C ILE A 111 1.01 -19.58 5.81
N TYR A 112 0.35 -20.74 5.79
CA TYR A 112 0.89 -21.97 6.36
C TYR A 112 2.22 -22.39 5.70
N ASN A 113 2.27 -22.37 4.37
CA ASN A 113 3.48 -22.74 3.63
C ASN A 113 4.66 -21.82 3.99
N TYR A 114 4.43 -20.51 4.04
CA TYR A 114 5.44 -19.55 4.46
C TYR A 114 6.00 -19.88 5.86
N TRP A 115 5.13 -20.15 6.84
CA TRP A 115 5.57 -20.51 8.20
C TRP A 115 6.31 -21.85 8.26
N VAL A 116 5.93 -22.83 7.43
CA VAL A 116 6.64 -24.12 7.36
C VAL A 116 8.04 -23.95 6.76
N GLU A 117 8.17 -23.17 5.68
CA GLU A 117 9.46 -22.86 5.06
C GLU A 117 10.40 -22.13 6.03
N GLN A 118 9.89 -21.13 6.75
CA GLN A 118 10.66 -20.43 7.78
C GLN A 118 11.09 -21.37 8.93
N ARG A 119 10.22 -22.30 9.35
CA ARG A 119 10.58 -23.30 10.37
C ARG A 119 11.60 -24.32 9.87
N ALA A 120 11.54 -24.73 8.61
CA ALA A 120 12.55 -25.58 7.99
C ALA A 120 13.91 -24.86 7.92
N TRP A 121 13.90 -23.55 7.65
CA TRP A 121 15.10 -22.71 7.71
C TRP A 121 15.66 -22.59 9.14
N ILE A 122 14.82 -22.36 10.16
CA ILE A 122 15.23 -22.34 11.58
C ILE A 122 15.74 -23.70 12.06
N GLY A 123 15.16 -24.80 11.56
CA GLY A 123 15.64 -26.17 11.81
C GLY A 123 17.07 -26.38 11.31
N ASN A 124 17.41 -25.81 10.14
CA ASN A 124 18.76 -25.83 9.58
C ASN A 124 19.71 -24.84 10.28
N LEU A 125 19.22 -23.75 10.87
CA LEU A 125 20.03 -22.76 11.59
C LEU A 125 20.62 -23.24 12.92
N ARG A 126 20.17 -24.37 13.46
CA ARG A 126 20.83 -25.01 14.62
C ARG A 126 22.27 -25.45 14.31
N SER A 127 22.75 -25.31 13.07
CA SER A 127 24.15 -25.43 12.68
C SER A 127 24.99 -24.14 12.83
N GLY A 128 24.47 -23.08 13.47
CA GLY A 128 25.31 -22.00 14.02
C GLY A 128 25.42 -20.69 13.23
N ILE A 129 24.40 -20.29 12.47
CA ILE A 129 24.38 -18.97 11.81
C ILE A 129 23.48 -18.02 12.64
N SER A 130 24.03 -16.86 13.00
CA SER A 130 23.32 -15.82 13.74
C SER A 130 22.21 -15.20 12.89
N ILE A 131 21.00 -15.12 13.44
CA ILE A 131 19.91 -14.34 12.85
C ILE A 131 20.31 -12.87 12.97
N PRO A 132 20.40 -12.10 11.87
CA PRO A 132 20.45 -10.65 12.01
C PRO A 132 19.10 -10.25 12.61
N PHE A 133 19.10 -9.82 13.87
CA PHE A 133 18.01 -8.98 14.35
C PHE A 133 17.91 -7.84 13.32
N MET A 134 16.76 -7.72 12.66
CA MET A 134 16.46 -6.60 11.79
C MET A 134 16.40 -5.35 12.68
N THR A 135 17.56 -4.76 12.95
CA THR A 135 17.65 -3.37 13.38
C THR A 135 17.57 -2.53 12.12
N CYS A 136 16.33 -2.28 11.72
CA CYS A 136 15.94 -0.97 11.21
C CYS A 136 15.61 -0.14 12.47
#